data_AF-A0A529FFY3-F1
#
_entry.id   AF-A0A529FFY3-F1
#
_cell.length_a   1.000
_cell.length_b   1.000
_cell.length_c   1.000
_cell.angle_alpha   90.00
_cell.angle_beta   90.00
_cell.angle_gamma   90.00
#
_symmetry.space_group_name_H-M   'P 1'
#
loop_
_entity.id
_entity.type
_entity.pdbx_description
1 polymer ?
#
loop_
_entity_poly.entity_id
_entity_poly.type
_entity_poly.pdbx_seq_one_letter_code
_entity_poly.pdbx_strand_id
1 'polypeptide(L)'
;TAIGWYLAQVQRLVSVLSASSNVIDLPASFEPVLQTALDKSGQGHELAARNPDEPLRQFASALLARLIATRDGGTPAYPSAEAFRTDLNALSSVLEAIGGRAVARRFVQPLLWQVGSFGFRTVSLDVRQNSTVVNRVLAELFALTNPADPVAVGTPLWSARIRAA
;
A
#
# COMPACT_ATOMS: atom_id res chain seq x y z
N THR A 1 0.79 -14.45 -2.39
CA THR A 1 0.49 -13.32 -1.47
C THR A 1 -0.18 -12.19 -2.26
N ALA A 2 -0.85 -11.23 -1.60
CA ALA A 2 -1.48 -10.09 -2.28
C ALA A 2 -0.46 -9.31 -3.13
N ILE A 3 0.72 -9.02 -2.56
CA ILE A 3 1.82 -8.35 -3.27
C ILE A 3 2.27 -9.15 -4.50
N GLY A 4 2.40 -10.48 -4.39
CA GLY A 4 2.76 -11.33 -5.53
C GLY A 4 1.76 -11.23 -6.70
N TRP A 5 0.47 -11.11 -6.40
CA TRP A 5 -0.55 -10.87 -7.41
C TRP A 5 -0.38 -9.48 -8.07
N TYR A 6 -0.19 -8.42 -7.29
CA TYR A 6 0.02 -7.07 -7.83
C TYR A 6 1.28 -6.97 -8.68
N LEU A 7 2.38 -7.63 -8.29
CA LEU A 7 3.60 -7.71 -9.09
C LEU A 7 3.31 -8.25 -10.50
N ALA A 8 2.59 -9.37 -10.62
CA ALA A 8 2.26 -9.95 -11.91
C ALA A 8 1.39 -9.01 -12.79
N GLN A 9 0.47 -8.26 -12.18
CA GLN A 9 -0.36 -7.31 -12.91
C GLN A 9 0.40 -6.05 -13.32
N VAL A 10 1.28 -5.52 -12.46
CA VAL A 10 2.12 -4.36 -12.80
C VAL A 10 3.17 -4.73 -13.86
N GLN A 11 3.72 -5.96 -13.84
CA GLN A 11 4.54 -6.47 -14.94
C GLN A 11 3.79 -6.47 -16.27
N ARG A 12 2.50 -6.81 -16.26
CA ARG A 12 1.66 -6.71 -17.45
C ARG A 12 1.42 -5.26 -17.87
N LEU A 13 1.29 -4.32 -16.93
CA LEU A 13 1.23 -2.89 -17.25
C LEU A 13 2.50 -2.41 -17.96
N VAL A 14 3.69 -2.82 -17.48
CA VAL A 14 4.96 -2.50 -18.13
C VAL A 14 5.00 -2.97 -19.58
N SER A 15 4.46 -4.16 -19.89
CA SER A 15 4.45 -4.66 -21.27
C SER A 15 3.47 -3.92 -22.18
N VAL A 16 2.29 -3.54 -21.69
CA VAL A 16 1.24 -2.90 -22.52
C VAL A 16 1.35 -1.38 -22.64
N LEU A 17 2.04 -0.69 -21.72
CA LEU A 17 2.16 0.78 -21.71
C LEU A 17 3.33 1.28 -22.56
N SER A 18 3.43 0.82 -23.81
CA SER A 18 4.53 1.09 -24.74
C SER A 18 4.41 2.37 -25.55
N ALA A 19 3.47 3.25 -25.22
CA ALA A 19 3.21 4.44 -26.02
C ALA A 19 4.35 5.45 -25.84
N SER A 20 4.94 5.89 -26.95
CA SER A 20 6.01 6.88 -26.96
C SER A 20 5.46 8.30 -26.85
N SER A 21 6.13 9.18 -26.11
CA SER A 21 5.86 10.63 -26.04
C SER A 21 5.96 11.33 -27.39
N ASN A 22 6.56 10.71 -28.40
CA ASN A 22 6.55 11.20 -29.79
C ASN A 22 5.20 10.99 -30.50
N VAL A 23 4.30 10.19 -29.90
CA VAL A 23 3.00 9.79 -30.48
C VAL A 23 1.83 10.24 -29.61
N ILE A 24 2.05 10.39 -28.29
CA ILE A 24 1.02 10.82 -27.34
C ILE A 24 1.35 12.17 -26.73
N ASP A 25 0.36 13.06 -26.71
CA ASP A 25 0.45 14.33 -25.98
C ASP A 25 0.14 14.08 -24.50
N LEU A 26 1.17 14.09 -23.66
CA LEU A 26 1.01 13.97 -22.22
C LEU A 26 0.63 15.31 -21.59
N PRO A 27 -0.29 15.31 -20.61
CA PRO A 27 -0.59 16.52 -19.85
C PRO A 27 0.63 16.95 -19.04
N ALA A 28 0.91 18.25 -19.01
CA ALA A 28 2.04 18.83 -18.26
C ALA A 28 2.04 18.47 -16.76
N SER A 29 0.88 18.14 -16.21
CA SER A 29 0.74 17.67 -14.83
C SER A 29 1.34 16.29 -14.55
N PHE A 30 1.62 15.48 -15.59
CA PHE A 30 2.13 14.12 -15.42
C PHE A 30 3.65 14.07 -15.20
N GLU A 31 4.41 14.98 -15.80
CA GLU A 31 5.87 15.02 -15.65
C GLU A 31 6.34 15.05 -14.17
N PRO A 32 5.85 15.94 -13.30
CA PRO A 32 6.27 15.92 -11.89
C PRO A 32 5.87 14.64 -11.14
N VAL A 33 4.77 14.00 -11.55
CA VAL A 33 4.32 12.72 -11.00
C VAL A 33 5.25 11.59 -11.42
N LEU A 34 5.68 11.57 -12.68
CA LEU A 34 6.67 10.63 -13.21
C LEU A 34 8.01 10.77 -12.49
N GLN A 35 8.54 11.99 -12.39
CA GLN A 35 9.81 12.24 -11.70
C GLN A 35 9.75 11.79 -10.24
N THR A 36 8.67 12.14 -9.53
CA THR A 36 8.46 11.68 -8.15
C THR A 36 8.46 10.15 -8.03
N ALA A 37 7.85 9.43 -8.98
CA ALA A 37 7.84 7.97 -8.97
C ALA A 37 9.22 7.37 -9.27
N LEU A 38 9.95 7.93 -10.23
CA LEU A 38 11.32 7.54 -10.56
C LEU A 38 12.26 7.74 -9.38
N ASP A 39 12.20 8.89 -8.71
CA ASP A 39 13.00 9.17 -7.51
C ASP A 39 12.68 8.17 -6.39
N LYS A 40 11.39 7.96 -6.13
CA LYS A 40 10.92 6.99 -5.12
C LYS A 40 11.21 5.54 -5.47
N SER A 41 11.62 5.23 -6.70
CA SER A 41 12.04 3.87 -7.08
C SER A 41 13.48 3.56 -6.67
N GLY A 42 14.29 4.59 -6.41
CA GLY A 42 15.73 4.44 -6.16
C GLY A 42 16.56 4.00 -7.38
N GLN A 43 15.92 3.81 -8.53
CA GLN A 43 16.53 3.33 -9.78
C GLN A 43 16.10 4.19 -10.99
N GLY A 44 15.68 5.43 -10.76
CA GLY A 44 15.05 6.29 -11.77
C GLY A 44 15.88 6.44 -13.05
N HIS A 45 17.20 6.62 -12.93
CA HIS A 45 18.08 6.76 -14.08
C HIS A 45 18.12 5.51 -14.97
N GLU A 46 18.23 4.31 -14.37
CA GLU A 46 18.23 3.04 -15.10
C GLU A 46 16.88 2.78 -15.78
N LEU A 47 15.78 3.07 -15.08
CA LEU A 47 14.43 2.87 -15.61
C LEU A 47 14.12 3.80 -16.79
N ALA A 48 14.57 5.05 -16.71
CA ALA A 48 14.46 6.03 -17.79
C ALA A 48 15.33 5.62 -19.00
N ALA A 49 16.58 5.24 -18.76
CA ALA A 49 17.50 4.79 -19.82
C ALA A 49 17.01 3.52 -20.55
N ARG A 50 16.33 2.61 -19.84
CA ARG A 50 15.78 1.37 -20.42
C ARG A 50 14.59 1.59 -21.35
N ASN A 51 13.81 2.63 -21.12
CA ASN A 51 12.57 2.90 -21.87
C ASN A 51 12.55 4.37 -22.32
N PRO A 52 13.49 4.77 -23.19
CA PRO A 52 13.56 6.15 -23.64
C PRO A 52 12.26 6.54 -24.33
N ASP A 53 11.81 7.78 -24.08
CA ASP A 53 10.57 8.35 -24.65
C ASP A 53 9.28 7.55 -24.35
N GLU A 54 9.28 6.61 -23.40
CA GLU A 54 8.10 5.82 -23.02
C GLU A 54 7.70 6.10 -21.55
N PRO A 55 7.25 7.33 -21.24
CA PRO A 55 7.01 7.80 -19.87
C PRO A 55 5.99 6.97 -19.07
N LEU A 56 4.96 6.41 -19.71
CA LEU A 56 4.00 5.52 -19.04
C LEU A 56 4.63 4.18 -18.65
N ARG A 57 5.53 3.64 -19.50
CA ARG A 57 6.30 2.43 -19.20
C ARG A 57 7.32 2.68 -18.09
N GLN A 58 7.99 3.82 -18.11
CA GLN A 58 8.89 4.26 -17.04
C GLN A 58 8.14 4.33 -15.71
N PHE A 59 6.97 4.97 -15.68
CA PHE A 59 6.11 5.03 -14.49
C PHE A 59 5.75 3.64 -13.97
N ALA A 60 5.21 2.78 -14.83
CA ALA A 60 4.84 1.41 -14.43
C ALA A 60 6.05 0.59 -13.93
N SER A 61 7.23 0.82 -14.50
CA SER A 61 8.47 0.16 -14.08
C SER A 61 8.94 0.67 -12.71
N ALA A 62 8.75 1.94 -12.41
CA ALA A 62 9.02 2.51 -11.08
C ALA A 62 8.09 1.90 -10.01
N LEU A 63 6.79 1.79 -10.30
CA LEU A 63 5.82 1.11 -9.43
C LEU A 63 6.23 -0.35 -9.18
N LEU A 64 6.66 -1.05 -10.24
CA LEU A 64 7.12 -2.43 -10.16
C LEU A 64 8.35 -2.57 -9.25
N ALA A 65 9.37 -1.72 -9.41
CA ALA A 65 10.57 -1.73 -8.59
C ALA A 65 10.25 -1.53 -7.10
N ARG A 66 9.37 -0.57 -6.78
CA ARG A 66 8.93 -0.32 -5.41
C ARG A 66 8.11 -1.47 -4.83
N LEU A 67 7.25 -2.13 -5.62
CA LEU A 67 6.53 -3.32 -5.17
C LEU A 67 7.46 -4.51 -4.90
N ILE A 68 8.52 -4.67 -5.71
CA ILE A 68 9.56 -5.69 -5.47
C ILE A 68 10.25 -5.42 -4.13
N ALA A 69 10.70 -4.18 -3.90
CA ALA A 69 11.26 -3.78 -2.61
C ALA A 69 10.28 -4.02 -1.45
N THR A 70 8.98 -3.75 -1.65
CA THR A 70 7.94 -4.00 -0.63
C THR A 70 7.80 -5.49 -0.31
N ARG A 71 7.84 -6.37 -1.31
CA ARG A 71 7.80 -7.83 -1.11
C ARG A 71 9.03 -8.32 -0.35
N ASP A 72 10.20 -7.80 -0.70
CA ASP A 72 11.49 -8.29 -0.23
C ASP A 72 11.95 -7.61 1.08
N GLY A 73 11.17 -6.67 1.62
CA GLY A 73 11.54 -5.90 2.81
C GLY A 73 12.69 -4.91 2.56
N GLY A 74 12.93 -4.53 1.31
CA GLY A 74 13.98 -3.60 0.90
C GLY A 74 13.55 -2.14 0.89
N THR A 75 14.44 -1.28 0.39
CA THR A 75 14.23 0.16 0.25
C THR A 75 14.56 0.59 -1.19
N PRO A 76 13.73 1.42 -1.85
CA PRO A 76 12.54 2.11 -1.32
C PRO A 76 11.21 1.35 -1.52
N ALA A 77 10.68 0.75 -0.45
CA ALA A 77 9.36 0.11 -0.44
C ALA A 77 8.18 1.09 -0.44
N TYR A 78 6.98 0.57 -0.70
CA TYR A 78 5.73 1.27 -0.40
C TYR A 78 5.48 1.29 1.11
N PRO A 79 5.22 2.47 1.72
CA PRO A 79 4.91 2.55 3.15
C PRO A 79 3.54 1.97 3.50
N SER A 80 2.63 1.89 2.51
CA SER A 80 1.29 1.33 2.67
C SER A 80 0.69 0.96 1.31
N ALA A 81 -0.36 0.15 1.35
CA ALA A 81 -1.15 -0.15 0.15
C ALA A 81 -1.85 1.09 -0.41
N GLU A 82 -2.19 2.07 0.44
CA GLU A 82 -2.76 3.35 0.00
C GLU A 82 -1.75 4.18 -0.81
N ALA A 83 -0.48 4.17 -0.45
CA ALA A 83 0.55 4.83 -1.25
C ALA A 83 0.68 4.20 -2.65
N PHE A 84 0.55 2.87 -2.76
CA PHE A 84 0.49 2.19 -4.05
C PHE A 84 -0.80 2.52 -4.82
N ARG A 85 -1.94 2.59 -4.13
CA ARG A 85 -3.23 2.98 -4.72
C ARG A 85 -3.19 4.40 -5.30
N THR A 86 -2.54 5.34 -4.61
CA THR A 86 -2.34 6.71 -5.09
C THR A 86 -1.57 6.74 -6.41
N ASP A 87 -0.49 5.98 -6.53
CA ASP A 87 0.27 5.88 -7.78
C ASP A 87 -0.56 5.27 -8.92
N LEU A 88 -1.36 4.23 -8.64
CA LEU A 88 -2.30 3.65 -9.61
C LEU A 88 -3.39 4.64 -10.05
N ASN A 89 -3.91 5.47 -9.13
CA ASN A 89 -4.87 6.52 -9.47
C ASN A 89 -4.23 7.55 -10.40
N ALA A 90 -2.98 7.95 -10.14
CA ALA A 90 -2.25 8.86 -11.03
C ALA A 90 -2.09 8.28 -12.44
N LEU A 91 -1.75 6.99 -12.54
CA LEU A 91 -1.70 6.28 -13.82
C LEU A 91 -3.08 6.24 -14.52
N SER A 92 -4.15 6.00 -13.77
CA SER A 92 -5.51 6.02 -14.32
C SER A 92 -5.88 7.39 -14.87
N SER A 93 -5.59 8.46 -14.11
CA SER A 93 -5.89 9.84 -14.49
C SER A 93 -5.15 10.26 -15.76
N VAL A 94 -3.86 9.95 -15.89
CA VAL A 94 -3.11 10.28 -17.11
C VAL A 94 -3.62 9.48 -18.31
N LEU A 95 -3.92 8.19 -18.14
CA LEU A 95 -4.47 7.36 -19.21
C LEU A 95 -5.81 7.90 -19.69
N GLU A 96 -6.68 8.35 -18.79
CA GLU A 96 -7.95 8.97 -19.18
C GLU A 96 -7.75 10.30 -19.91
N ALA A 97 -6.80 11.12 -19.47
CA ALA A 97 -6.50 12.41 -20.09
C ALA A 97 -6.01 12.28 -21.54
N ILE A 98 -5.27 11.21 -21.86
CA ILE A 98 -4.75 10.95 -23.21
C ILE A 98 -5.67 10.07 -24.07
N GLY A 99 -6.92 9.83 -23.65
CA GLY A 99 -7.87 8.99 -24.38
C GLY A 99 -7.69 7.48 -24.21
N GLY A 100 -6.75 7.03 -23.37
CA GLY A 100 -6.46 5.64 -23.02
C GLY A 100 -7.47 4.97 -22.08
N ARG A 101 -8.75 5.39 -22.09
CA ARG A 101 -9.79 4.90 -21.17
C ARG A 101 -9.99 3.39 -21.22
N ALA A 102 -9.85 2.76 -22.39
CA ALA A 102 -9.95 1.32 -22.53
C ALA A 102 -8.82 0.59 -21.78
N VAL A 103 -7.59 1.12 -21.85
CA VAL A 103 -6.42 0.59 -21.12
C VAL A 103 -6.61 0.79 -19.62
N ALA A 104 -7.00 1.99 -19.17
CA ALA A 104 -7.27 2.28 -17.77
C ALA A 104 -8.31 1.31 -17.18
N ARG A 105 -9.45 1.14 -17.85
CA ARG A 105 -10.51 0.22 -17.42
C ARG A 105 -10.08 -1.24 -17.41
N ARG A 106 -9.27 -1.66 -18.38
CA ARG A 106 -8.86 -3.05 -18.52
C ARG A 106 -7.78 -3.46 -17.54
N PHE A 107 -6.79 -2.59 -17.30
CA PHE A 107 -5.57 -2.97 -16.57
C PHE A 107 -5.40 -2.25 -15.23
N VAL A 108 -5.88 -1.01 -15.08
CA VAL A 108 -5.65 -0.20 -13.86
C VAL A 108 -6.85 -0.26 -12.92
N GLN A 109 -8.07 -0.14 -13.44
CA GLN A 109 -9.29 -0.17 -12.63
C GLN A 109 -9.44 -1.43 -11.77
N PRO A 110 -9.16 -2.66 -12.29
CA PRO A 110 -9.23 -3.86 -11.46
C PRO A 110 -8.24 -3.83 -10.31
N LEU A 111 -7.03 -3.29 -10.53
CA LEU A 111 -6.02 -3.13 -9.48
C LEU A 111 -6.46 -2.15 -8.41
N LEU A 112 -7.05 -1.01 -8.78
CA LEU A 112 -7.59 -0.04 -7.82
C LEU A 112 -8.64 -0.68 -6.90
N TRP A 113 -9.55 -1.47 -7.44
CA TRP A 113 -10.55 -2.20 -6.65
C TRP A 113 -9.93 -3.24 -5.73
N GLN A 114 -8.97 -4.02 -6.24
CA GLN A 114 -8.29 -5.05 -5.46
C GLN A 114 -7.48 -4.43 -4.31
N VAL A 115 -6.70 -3.39 -4.59
CA VAL A 115 -5.93 -2.69 -3.55
C VAL A 115 -6.84 -2.02 -2.54
N GLY A 116 -7.95 -1.42 -2.96
CA GLY A 116 -8.94 -0.83 -2.05
C GLY A 116 -9.64 -1.86 -1.15
N SER A 117 -9.82 -3.09 -1.64
CA SER A 117 -10.51 -4.15 -0.89
C SER A 117 -9.56 -4.94 0.02
N PHE A 118 -8.37 -5.26 -0.48
CA PHE A 118 -7.44 -6.19 0.19
C PHE A 118 -6.20 -5.47 0.74
N GLY A 119 -5.82 -4.31 0.21
CA GLY A 119 -4.54 -3.70 0.50
C GLY A 119 -3.38 -4.66 0.19
N PHE A 120 -2.33 -4.68 1.02
CA PHE A 120 -1.22 -5.64 0.93
C PHE A 120 -1.44 -6.93 1.73
N ARG A 121 -2.64 -7.11 2.30
CA ARG A 121 -3.04 -8.29 3.06
C ARG A 121 -4.04 -9.10 2.24
N THR A 122 -4.09 -10.41 2.47
CA THR A 122 -5.07 -11.29 1.80
C THR A 122 -6.25 -11.62 2.71
N VAL A 123 -6.02 -11.58 4.02
CA VAL A 123 -6.99 -11.80 5.07
C VAL A 123 -6.70 -10.83 6.21
N SER A 124 -7.73 -10.49 6.98
CA SER A 124 -7.58 -9.80 8.26
C SER A 124 -7.53 -10.84 9.38
N LEU A 125 -6.54 -10.75 10.27
CA LEU A 125 -6.45 -11.60 11.46
C LEU A 125 -7.24 -10.95 12.59
N ASP A 126 -8.35 -11.55 12.98
CA ASP A 126 -9.12 -11.13 14.16
C ASP A 126 -8.52 -11.81 15.40
N VAL A 127 -7.82 -11.05 16.24
CA VAL A 127 -7.22 -11.58 17.47
C VAL A 127 -8.25 -11.53 18.58
N ARG A 128 -8.68 -12.70 19.06
CA ARG A 128 -9.60 -12.84 20.20
C ARG A 128 -8.88 -13.44 21.39
N GLN A 129 -9.14 -12.89 22.57
CA GLN A 129 -8.69 -13.47 23.84
C GLN A 129 -9.82 -13.65 24.85
N ASN A 130 -9.68 -14.70 25.65
CA ASN A 130 -10.61 -14.97 26.74
C ASN A 130 -10.42 -13.91 27.83
N SER A 131 -11.53 -13.34 28.31
CA SER A 131 -11.52 -12.32 29.36
C SER A 131 -10.81 -12.78 30.64
N THR A 132 -10.81 -14.08 30.94
CA THR A 132 -10.08 -14.67 32.07
C THR A 132 -8.57 -14.43 31.97
N VAL A 133 -8.00 -14.57 30.77
CA VAL A 133 -6.57 -14.34 30.53
C VAL A 133 -6.24 -12.86 30.67
N VAL A 134 -7.05 -12.00 30.05
CA VAL A 134 -6.88 -10.54 30.11
C VAL A 134 -6.98 -10.04 31.56
N ASN A 135 -8.01 -10.49 32.30
CA ASN A 135 -8.22 -10.09 33.68
C ASN A 135 -7.11 -10.56 34.62
N ARG A 136 -6.55 -11.76 34.42
CA ARG A 136 -5.41 -12.24 35.20
C ARG A 136 -4.20 -11.33 35.05
N VAL A 137 -3.85 -10.98 33.80
CA VAL A 137 -2.72 -10.09 33.51
C VAL A 137 -2.96 -8.69 34.10
N LEU A 138 -4.17 -8.15 33.95
CA LEU A 138 -4.52 -6.87 34.56
C LEU A 138 -4.43 -6.89 36.09
N ALA A 139 -4.78 -8.01 36.74
CA ALA A 139 -4.71 -8.12 38.20
C ALA A 139 -3.26 -8.11 38.69
N GLU A 140 -2.36 -8.80 37.99
CA GLU A 140 -0.93 -8.77 38.24
C GLU A 140 -0.37 -7.34 38.05
N LEU A 141 -0.73 -6.66 36.95
CA LEU A 141 -0.30 -5.28 36.70
C LEU A 141 -0.78 -4.30 37.78
N PHE A 142 -2.05 -4.37 38.18
CA PHE A 142 -2.58 -3.48 39.23
C PHE A 142 -1.93 -3.74 40.59
N ALA A 143 -1.62 -5.00 40.91
CA ALA A 143 -0.90 -5.33 42.15
C ALA A 143 0.50 -4.71 42.18
N LEU A 144 1.17 -4.59 41.02
CA LEU A 144 2.48 -3.92 40.93
C LEU A 144 2.37 -2.40 41.07
N THR A 145 1.31 -1.79 40.51
CA THR A 145 1.16 -0.31 40.52
C THR A 145 0.48 0.23 41.76
N ASN A 146 -0.40 -0.54 42.41
CA ASN A 146 -1.12 -0.13 43.60
C ASN A 146 -1.36 -1.32 44.56
N PRO A 147 -0.30 -1.80 45.23
CA PRO A 147 -0.35 -2.98 46.09
C PRO A 147 -1.24 -2.83 47.32
N ALA A 148 -1.59 -1.59 47.72
CA ALA A 148 -2.42 -1.31 48.89
C ALA A 148 -3.94 -1.41 48.63
N ASP A 149 -4.36 -1.54 47.37
CA ASP A 149 -5.78 -1.56 46.97
C ASP A 149 -6.08 -2.72 46.01
N PRO A 150 -6.11 -3.98 46.51
CA PRO A 150 -6.46 -5.14 45.70
C PRO A 150 -7.97 -5.16 45.41
N VAL A 151 -8.34 -5.21 44.13
CA VAL A 151 -9.73 -5.40 43.70
C VAL A 151 -9.90 -6.74 43.01
N ALA A 152 -10.92 -7.48 43.45
CA ALA A 152 -11.22 -8.80 42.92
C ALA A 152 -11.80 -8.73 41.50
N VAL A 153 -11.25 -9.56 40.61
CA VAL A 153 -11.71 -9.73 39.22
C VAL A 153 -13.19 -10.12 39.19
N GLY A 154 -13.93 -9.54 38.25
CA GLY A 154 -15.36 -9.86 38.02
C GLY A 154 -16.34 -9.03 38.86
N THR A 155 -15.85 -8.11 39.70
CA THR A 155 -16.69 -7.21 40.49
C THR A 155 -17.00 -5.90 39.74
N PRO A 156 -18.06 -5.16 40.12
CA PRO A 156 -18.31 -3.82 39.56
C PRO A 156 -17.15 -2.84 39.78
N LEU A 157 -16.47 -2.95 40.93
CA LEU A 157 -15.27 -2.17 41.24
C LEU A 157 -14.11 -2.50 40.30
N TRP A 158 -13.94 -3.77 39.93
CA TRP A 158 -12.95 -4.19 38.93
C TRP A 158 -13.21 -3.55 37.57
N SER A 159 -14.47 -3.58 37.11
CA SER A 159 -14.84 -2.91 35.86
C SER A 159 -14.67 -1.39 35.92
N ALA A 160 -14.95 -0.78 37.08
CA ALA A 160 -14.70 0.65 37.29
C ALA A 160 -13.21 0.99 37.24
N ARG A 161 -12.36 0.14 37.84
CA ARG A 161 -10.90 0.30 37.83
C ARG A 161 -10.32 0.21 36.43
N ILE A 162 -10.72 -0.80 35.64
CA ILE A 162 -10.29 -0.92 34.24
C ILE A 162 -10.67 0.32 33.41
N ARG A 163 -11.87 0.89 33.63
CA ARG A 163 -12.32 2.07 32.89
C ARG A 163 -11.65 3.37 33.33
N ALA A 164 -11.11 3.41 34.54
CA ALA A 164 -10.45 4.59 35.11
C ALA A 164 -8.93 4.60 34.89
N ALA A 165 -8.36 3.47 34.48
CA ALA A 165 -6.96 3.33 34.06
C ALA A 165 -6.76 3.83 32.62
#